data_AF-A0A357AZM1-F1
#
_entry.id   AF-A0A357AZM1-F1
#
_cell.length_a   1.000
_cell.length_b   1.000
_cell.length_c   1.000
_cell.angle_alpha   90.00
_cell.angle_beta   90.00
_cell.angle_gamma   90.00
#
_symmetry.space_group_name_H-M   'P 1'
#
loop_
_entity.id
_entity.type
_entity.pdbx_description
1 polymer ?
#
loop_
_entity_poly.entity_id
_entity_poly.type
_entity_poly.pdbx_seq_one_letter_code
_entity_poly.pdbx_strand_id
1 'polypeptide(L)' 'MMLYPPLMELIDKVGSRYLLVNLVARRARNLSTIAEEEGEVLERKPVSMAIDEVYTGKLTIKT' A
#
# COMPACT_ATOMS: atom_id res chain seq x y z
N MET A 1 -19.34 -2.35 2.71
CA MET A 1 -18.21 -2.83 3.52
C MET A 1 -17.29 -1.64 3.76
N MET A 2 -17.03 -1.27 5.02
CA MET A 2 -16.15 -0.14 5.34
C MET A 2 -14.74 -0.42 4.81
N LEU A 3 -14.13 0.59 4.17
CA LEU A 3 -12.72 0.56 3.79
C LEU A 3 -11.90 0.67 5.09
N TYR A 4 -11.40 -0.46 5.58
CA TYR A 4 -10.41 -0.50 6.65
C TYR A 4 -9.03 -0.75 6.03
N PRO A 5 -7.96 -0.10 6.53
CA PRO A 5 -7.95 0.95 7.55
C PRO A 5 -8.61 2.28 7.09
N PRO A 6 -9.09 3.13 8.02
CA PRO A 6 -9.70 4.40 7.67
C PRO A 6 -8.74 5.30 6.89
N LEU A 7 -9.25 5.98 5.86
CA LEU A 7 -8.43 6.85 5.00
C LEU A 7 -7.70 7.95 5.80
N MET A 8 -8.32 8.48 6.85
CA MET A 8 -7.73 9.54 7.68
C MET A 8 -6.46 9.05 8.38
N GLU A 9 -6.46 7.84 8.95
CA GLU A 9 -5.28 7.24 9.59
C GLU A 9 -4.13 7.00 8.60
N LEU A 10 -4.45 6.70 7.34
CA LEU A 10 -3.45 6.56 6.28
C LEU A 10 -2.85 7.92 5.88
N ILE A 11 -3.70 8.96 5.79
CA ILE A 11 -3.24 10.31 5.46
C ILE A 11 -2.34 10.85 6.57
N ASP A 12 -2.66 10.62 7.83
CA ASP A 12 -1.87 11.12 8.97
C ASP A 12 -0.43 10.54 8.97
N LYS A 13 -0.25 9.32 8.43
CA LYS A 13 1.07 8.69 8.28
C LYS A 13 1.89 9.23 7.12
N VAL A 14 1.24 9.76 6.09
CA VAL A 14 1.88 10.17 4.82
C VAL A 14 1.92 11.69 4.64
N GLY A 15 1.04 12.42 5.32
CA GLY A 15 0.91 13.88 5.27
C GLY A 15 0.16 14.43 4.06
N SER A 16 -0.12 13.63 3.03
CA SER A 16 -0.85 14.08 1.84
C SER A 16 -1.61 12.96 1.16
N ARG A 17 -2.85 13.25 0.73
CA ARG A 17 -3.70 12.32 -0.03
C ARG A 17 -3.08 11.92 -1.36
N TYR A 18 -2.50 12.88 -2.08
CA TYR A 18 -1.87 12.61 -3.37
C TYR A 18 -0.61 11.77 -3.22
N LEU A 19 0.18 12.05 -2.18
CA LEU A 19 1.35 11.24 -1.86
C LEU A 19 0.96 9.82 -1.46
N LEU A 20 -0.10 9.67 -0.65
CA LEU A 20 -0.63 8.35 -0.27
C LEU A 20 -1.01 7.53 -1.50
N VAL A 21 -1.74 8.12 -2.46
CA VAL A 21 -2.14 7.44 -3.70
C VAL A 21 -0.91 7.01 -4.50
N ASN A 22 0.07 7.90 -4.69
CA ASN A 22 1.29 7.57 -5.43
C ASN A 22 2.11 6.48 -4.75
N LEU A 23 2.27 6.56 -3.42
CA LEU A 23 2.99 5.59 -2.61
C LEU A 23 2.37 4.20 -2.71
N VAL A 24 1.06 4.10 -2.47
CA VAL A 24 0.32 2.83 -2.54
C VAL A 24 0.35 2.26 -3.96
N ALA A 25 0.12 3.08 -4.99
CA ALA A 25 0.11 2.61 -6.37
C ALA A 25 1.49 2.10 -6.83
N ARG A 26 2.57 2.78 -6.41
CA ARG A 26 3.94 2.32 -6.69
C ARG A 26 4.23 1.00 -5.98
N ARG A 27 3.89 0.88 -4.70
CA ARG A 27 4.14 -0.34 -3.94
C ARG A 27 3.31 -1.52 -4.44
N ALA A 28 2.04 -1.31 -4.76
CA ALA A 28 1.18 -2.35 -5.32
C ALA A 28 1.74 -2.93 -6.62
N ARG A 29 2.25 -2.09 -7.53
CA ARG A 29 2.92 -2.57 -8.76
C ARG A 29 4.16 -3.40 -8.46
N ASN A 30 4.99 -2.95 -7.50
CA ASN A 30 6.17 -3.70 -7.09
C ASN A 30 5.82 -5.09 -6.51
N LEU A 31 4.79 -5.18 -5.66
CA LEU A 31 4.30 -6.45 -5.15
C LEU A 31 3.79 -7.37 -6.26
N SER A 32 3.07 -6.82 -7.24
CA SER A 32 2.63 -7.58 -8.42
C SER A 32 3.80 -8.12 -9.24
N THR A 33 4.80 -7.28 -9.52
CA THR A 33 5.97 -7.69 -10.30
C THR A 33 6.77 -8.78 -9.59
N ILE A 34 6.99 -8.65 -8.28
CA ILE A 34 7.72 -9.67 -7.50
C ILE A 34 6.96 -11.00 -7.54
N ALA A 35 5.64 -10.99 -7.31
CA ALA A 35 4.83 -12.20 -7.35
C ALA A 35 4.85 -12.86 -8.74
N GLU A 36 4.83 -12.07 -9.81
CA GLU A 36 4.94 -12.56 -11.18
C GLU A 36 6.32 -13.18 -11.46
N GLU A 37 7.40 -12.52 -11.02
CA GLU A 37 8.79 -13.01 -11.17
C GLU A 37 9.04 -14.29 -10.38
N GLU A 38 8.45 -14.42 -9.20
CA GLU A 38 8.57 -15.60 -8.32
C GLU A 38 7.56 -16.71 -8.67
N GLY A 39 6.60 -16.43 -9.55
CA GLY A 39 5.51 -17.36 -9.88
C GLY A 39 4.53 -17.58 -8.73
N GLU A 40 4.46 -16.65 -7.77
CA GLU A 40 3.58 -16.70 -6.61
C GLU A 40 2.18 -16.17 -6.94
N VAL A 41 1.14 -16.87 -6.48
CA VAL A 41 -0.25 -16.38 -6.56
C VAL A 41 -0.58 -15.63 -5.27
N LEU A 42 -0.84 -14.33 -5.38
CA LEU A 42 -1.18 -13.49 -4.23
C LEU A 42 -2.61 -13.77 -3.74
N GLU A 43 -2.73 -14.19 -2.48
CA GLU A 43 -4.01 -14.39 -1.77
C GLU A 43 -4.80 -13.08 -1.58
N ARG A 44 -4.12 -11.94 -1.58
CA ARG A 44 -4.71 -10.62 -1.37
C ARG A 44 -4.32 -9.69 -2.49
N LYS A 45 -5.22 -8.74 -2.82
CA LYS A 45 -4.94 -7.73 -3.83
C LYS A 45 -3.69 -6.93 -3.43
N PRO A 46 -2.73 -6.71 -4.34
CA PRO A 46 -1.51 -5.93 -4.09
C PRO A 46 -1.78 -4.55 -3.48
N VAL A 47 -2.87 -3.89 -3.91
CA VAL A 47 -3.29 -2.59 -3.37
C VAL A 47 -3.69 -2.68 -1.90
N SER A 48 -4.39 -3.74 -1.49
CA SER A 48 -4.75 -3.98 -0.09
C SER A 48 -3.52 -4.25 0.76
N MET A 49 -2.57 -5.05 0.27
CA MET A 49 -1.30 -5.31 0.95
C MET A 49 -0.49 -4.02 1.13
N ALA A 50 -0.39 -3.19 0.09
CA ALA A 50 0.30 -1.91 0.16
C ALA A 50 -0.35 -0.93 1.16
N ILE A 51 -1.68 -0.90 1.24
CA ILE A 51 -2.41 -0.11 2.25
C ILE A 51 -2.06 -0.59 3.67
N ASP A 52 -2.02 -1.90 3.89
CA ASP A 52 -1.65 -2.46 5.20
C ASP A 52 -0.19 -2.15 5.58
N GLU A 53 0.72 -2.14 4.62
CA GLU A 53 2.10 -1.75 4.87
C GLU A 53 2.23 -0.29 5.28
N VAL A 54 1.47 0.62 4.65
CA VAL A 54 1.39 2.03 5.10
C VAL A 54 0.81 2.09 6.51
N TYR A 55 -0.28 1.37 6.74
CA TYR A 55 -0.97 1.37 8.02
C TYR A 55 -0.09 0.89 9.18
N THR A 56 0.63 -0.21 8.98
CA THR A 56 1.55 -0.79 9.95
C THR A 56 2.85 0.00 10.08
N GLY A 57 3.10 1.00 9.22
CA GLY A 57 4.35 1.77 9.19
C GLY A 57 5.52 1.03 8.55
N LYS A 58 5.29 -0.13 7.91
CA LYS A 58 6.30 -0.83 7.10
C LYS A 58 6.66 -0.06 5.83
N LEU A 59 5.71 0.70 5.30
CA LEU A 59 5.92 1.58 4.15
C LEU A 59 5.74 3.04 4.58
N THR A 60 6.82 3.82 4.49
CA THR A 60 6.83 5.26 4.81
C THR A 60 7.47 6.06 3.68
N ILE A 61 7.20 7.36 3.66
CA ILE A 61 7.93 8.29 2.80
C ILE A 61 9.23 8.67 3.53
N LYS A 62 10.37 8.47 2.86
CA LYS A 62 11.62 9.09 3.30
C LYS A 62 11.62 10.53 2.85
N THR A 63 11.60 11.46 3.82
CA THR A 63 11.91 12.87 3.60
C THR A 63 13.39 13.05 3.40
#